data_AF-W2WT47-F1
#
_entry.id   AF-W2WT47-F1
#
_cell.length_a   1.000
_cell.length_b   1.000
_cell.length_c   1.000
_cell.angle_alpha   90.00
_cell.angle_beta   90.00
_cell.angle_gamma   90.00
#
_symmetry.space_group_name_H-M   'P 1'
#
loop_
_entity.id
_entity.type
_entity.pdbx_description
1 polymer ?
#
loop_
_entity_poly.entity_id
_entity_poly.type
_entity_poly.pdbx_seq_one_letter_code
_entity_poly.pdbx_strand_id
1 'polypeptide(L)' 'MARDFMAVLVIDCTYKTNRFNMPLLNAIILTGMNTILPFAQVWLPGEAEPDFEWAFVQLKT' A
#
# COMPACT_ATOMS: atom_id res chain seq x y z
N MET A 1 -3.60 23.84 13.29
CA MET A 1 -2.70 23.86 12.12
C MET A 1 -1.99 22.51 11.94
N ALA A 2 -2.74 21.40 11.86
CA ALA A 2 -2.17 20.05 11.67
C ALA A 2 -2.99 19.18 10.72
N ARG A 3 -3.99 19.77 10.03
CA ARG A 3 -4.93 19.02 9.19
C ARG A 3 -4.43 18.78 7.76
N ASP A 4 -3.41 19.52 7.34
CA ASP A 4 -2.82 19.41 6.01
C ASP A 4 -1.41 18.81 6.12
N PHE A 5 -1.32 17.58 6.62
CA PHE A 5 -0.07 16.82 6.49
C PHE A 5 0.03 16.40 5.03
N MET A 6 0.94 16.99 4.26
CA MET A 6 1.30 16.50 2.93
C MET A 6 2.00 15.14 3.10
N ALA A 7 1.20 14.09 3.24
CA ALA A 7 1.63 12.71 3.12
C ALA A 7 1.27 12.20 1.73
N VAL A 8 2.27 11.73 0.99
CA VAL A 8 2.04 10.98 -0.24
C VAL A 8 2.07 9.50 0.12
N LEU A 9 0.97 8.79 -0.15
CA LEU A 9 0.94 7.34 -0.09
C LEU A 9 1.45 6.80 -1.43
N VAL A 10 2.55 6.04 -1.39
CA VAL A 10 3.11 5.34 -2.55
C VAL A 10 2.86 3.86 -2.37
N ILE A 11 2.36 3.24 -3.43
CA ILE A 11 1.96 1.85 -3.45
C ILE A 11 2.65 1.18 -4.63
N ASP A 12 3.34 0.08 -4.38
CA ASP A 12 4.08 -0.68 -5.37
C ASP A 12 3.74 -2.17 -5.25
N CYS A 13 3.40 -2.79 -6.37
CA CYS A 13 3.29 -4.24 -6.47
C CYS A 13 4.68 -4.79 -6.75
N THR A 14 5.35 -5.25 -5.71
CA THR A 14 6.60 -5.98 -5.91
C THR A 14 6.25 -7.36 -6.50
N TYR A 15 6.93 -7.78 -7.58
CA TYR A 15 6.81 -9.13 -8.17
C TYR A 15 7.29 -10.27 -7.24
N LYS A 16 7.38 -10.03 -5.92
CA LYS A 16 7.55 -11.08 -4.92
C LYS A 16 6.21 -11.74 -4.66
N THR A 17 6.05 -12.93 -5.20
CA THR A 17 4.93 -13.81 -4.87
C THR A 17 5.30 -14.74 -3.72
N ASN A 18 4.34 -15.03 -2.84
CA ASN A 18 4.54 -16.05 -1.81
C ASN A 18 4.37 -17.48 -2.39
N ARG A 19 4.50 -18.51 -1.55
CA ARG A 19 4.33 -19.93 -1.97
C ARG A 19 2.98 -20.26 -2.63
N PHE A 20 1.99 -19.39 -2.49
CA PHE A 20 0.65 -19.51 -3.07
C PHE A 20 0.47 -18.64 -4.31
N ASN A 21 1.56 -18.09 -4.85
CA ASN A 21 1.57 -17.21 -6.01
C ASN A 21 0.77 -15.90 -5.83
N MET A 22 0.58 -15.45 -4.58
CA MET A 22 -0.09 -14.18 -4.28
C MET A 22 0.91 -13.03 -4.36
N PRO A 23 0.65 -11.97 -5.17
CA PRO A 23 1.51 -10.80 -5.24
C PRO A 23 1.48 -9.98 -3.95
N LEU A 24 2.62 -9.37 -3.62
CA LEU A 24 2.76 -8.49 -2.46
C LEU A 24 2.57 -7.03 -2.85
N LEU A 25 1.50 -6.44 -2.35
CA LEU A 25 1.27 -4.99 -2.35
C LEU A 25 2.01 -4.36 -1.19
N ASN A 26 2.99 -3.50 -1.47
CA ASN A 26 3.75 -2.77 -0.47
C ASN A 26 3.37 -1.29 -0.51
N ALA A 27 2.93 -0.75 0.63
CA ALA A 27 2.52 0.64 0.76
C ALA A 27 3.41 1.39 1.75
N ILE A 28 3.90 2.56 1.34
CA ILE A 28 4.74 3.46 2.13
C ILE A 28 4.18 4.88 2.13
N ILE A 29 4.41 5.61 3.22
CA ILE A 29 4.07 7.03 3.32
C ILE A 29 5.34 7.85 3.23
N LEU A 30 5.36 8.83 2.31
CA LEU A 30 6.32 9.93 2.32
C LEU A 30 5.69 11.10 3.07
N THR A 31 6.35 11.53 4.14
CA THR A 31 5.91 12.70 4.92
C THR A 31 6.54 13.98 4.38
N GLY A 32 5.94 15.14 4.69
CA GLY A 32 6.51 16.46 4.40
C GLY A 32 7.88 16.74 5.06
N MET A 33 8.38 15.82 5.88
CA MET A 33 9.71 15.88 6.50
C MET A 33 10.74 15.01 5.75
N ASN A 34 10.47 14.66 4.49
CA ASN A 34 11.31 13.75 3.68
C ASN A 34 11.55 12.39 4.37
N THR A 35 10.59 11.94 5.18
CA THR A 35 10.67 10.67 5.90
C THR A 35 9.79 9.63 5.22
N ILE A 36 10.34 8.43 5.01
CA ILE A 36 9.61 7.28 4.49
C ILE A 36 9.21 6.40 5.68
N LEU A 37 7.91 6.10 5.78
CA LEU A 37 7.36 5.22 6.81
C LEU A 37 6.67 4.03 6.15
N PRO A 38 6.87 2.79 6.63
CA PRO A 38 6.06 1.66 6.19
C PRO A 38 4.61 1.90 6.63
N PHE A 39 3.66 1.72 5.70
CA PHE A 39 2.24 1.90 5.98
C PHE A 39 1.53 0.56 6.08
N ALA A 40 1.64 -0.27 5.04
CA ALA A 40 0.98 -1.56 5.00
C ALA A 40 1.65 -2.53 4.04
N GLN A 41 1.42 -3.81 4.28
CA GLN A 41 1.76 -4.90 3.38
C GLN A 41 0.56 -5.83 3.24
N VAL A 42 0.15 -6.09 2.00
CA VAL A 42 -1.06 -6.87 1.70
C VAL A 42 -0.73 -7.94 0.68
N TRP A 43 -1.10 -9.19 0.98
CA TRP A 43 -1.11 -10.25 -0.02
C TRP A 43 -2.39 -10.13 -0.83
N LEU A 44 -2.25 -9.84 -2.13
CA LEU A 44 -3.39 -9.76 -3.02
C LEU A 44 -3.74 -11.14 -3.58
N PRO A 45 -5.03 -11.44 -3.80
CA PRO A 45 -5.43 -12.67 -4.48
C PRO A 45 -5.06 -12.66 -5.98
N GLY A 46 -4.85 -11.48 -6.57
CA GLY A 46 -4.46 -11.27 -7.96
C GLY A 46 -3.99 -9.82 -8.22
N GLU A 47 -3.82 -9.45 -9.49
CA GLU A 47 -3.45 -8.09 -9.93
C GLU A 47 -4.56 -7.42 -10.75
N ALA A 48 -5.81 -7.85 -10.60
CA ALA A 48 -6.95 -7.21 -11.25
C ALA A 48 -7.46 -6.03 -10.41
N GLU A 49 -8.15 -5.08 -11.04
CA GLU A 49 -8.74 -3.90 -10.38
C GLU A 49 -9.53 -4.23 -9.09
N PRO A 50 -10.38 -5.27 -9.04
CA PRO A 50 -11.12 -5.63 -7.82
C PRO A 50 -10.22 -6.03 -6.65
N ASP A 51 -9.04 -6.60 -6.92
CA ASP A 51 -8.09 -7.03 -5.89
C ASP A 51 -7.50 -5.80 -5.18
N PHE A 52 -7.21 -4.74 -5.94
CA PHE A 52 -6.75 -3.45 -5.41
C PHE A 52 -7.86 -2.70 -4.66
N GLU A 53 -9.08 -2.69 -5.20
CA GLU A 53 -10.23 -2.07 -4.52
C GLU A 53 -10.47 -2.70 -3.15
N TRP A 54 -10.47 -4.03 -3.09
CA TRP A 54 -10.59 -4.77 -1.82
C TRP A 54 -9.50 -4.35 -0.83
N ALA A 55 -8.24 -4.30 -1.27
CA ALA A 55 -7.11 -3.90 -0.42
C ALA A 55 -7.28 -2.46 0.09
N PHE A 56 -7.66 -1.52 -0.76
CA PHE A 56 -7.88 -0.12 -0.36
C PHE A 56 -9.05 0.05 0.61
N VAL A 57 -10.09 -0.79 0.51
CA VAL A 57 -11.16 -0.82 1.52
C VAL A 57 -10.60 -1.24 2.88
N GLN A 58 -9.70 -2.23 2.94
CA GLN A 58 -9.08 -2.64 4.22
C GLN A 58 -8.17 -1.56 4.82
N LEU A 59 -7.49 -0.78 3.97
CA LEU A 59 -6.53 0.25 4.38
C LEU A 59 -7.16 1.58 4.82
N LYS A 60 -8.48 1.76 4.65
CA LYS A 60 -9.23 2.98 5.04
C LYS A 60 -9.56 3.05 6.54
N THR A 61 -8.97 2.19 7.38
CA THR A 61 -9.29 2.08 8.81
C THR A 61 -8.69 3.21 9.64
#